data_AF-A0A9W7A1S6-F1
#
_entry.id   AF-A0A9W7A1S6-F1
#
_cell.length_a   1.000
_cell.length_b   1.000
_cell.length_c   1.000
_cell.angle_alpha   90.00
_cell.angle_beta   90.00
_cell.angle_gamma   90.00
#
_symmetry.space_group_name_H-M   'P 1'
#
loop_
_entity.id
_entity.type
_entity.pdbx_description
1 polymer ?
#
loop_
_entity_poly.entity_id
_entity_poly.type
_entity_poly.pdbx_seq_one_letter_code
_entity_poly.pdbx_strand_id
1 'polypeptide(L)'
;MEIASPLPPLPPAQRRNKRSSSEPYSPSCAMETIEPSPASKRRRMFGDASSSENSQISQPLFSPLQPRTKKRSRLDEQSSSLTSSPPPSSEDVKRLENDLNEQKVESARLMSENKVLKKAVFAQHTQLSNLQSSLTLATRKIDSMKTEGQSLLNKVHQLSTENYALKAHMGQVEGNGGGFGGSNRDIF
;
A
#
# COMPACT_ATOMS: atom_id res chain seq x y z
N MET A 1 20.85 36.62 45.74
CA MET A 1 20.31 37.33 44.58
C MET A 1 20.78 36.58 43.35
N GLU A 2 19.86 35.92 42.66
CA GLU A 2 20.16 35.03 41.54
C GLU A 2 20.63 35.80 40.31
N ILE A 3 21.71 35.32 39.70
CA ILE A 3 22.24 35.86 38.45
C ILE A 3 21.68 34.97 37.33
N ALA A 4 20.68 35.48 36.61
CA ALA A 4 20.06 34.77 35.50
C ALA A 4 21.09 34.45 34.40
N SER A 5 21.13 33.17 34.00
CA SER A 5 22.00 32.70 32.91
C SER A 5 21.51 33.22 31.54
N PRO A 6 22.41 33.54 30.60
CA PRO A 6 22.02 34.04 29.28
C PRO A 6 21.47 32.92 28.39
N LEU A 7 20.37 33.21 27.70
CA LEU A 7 19.71 32.32 26.73
C LEU A 7 20.62 32.04 25.50
N PRO A 8 20.53 30.85 24.88
CA PRO A 8 21.28 30.51 23.68
C PRO A 8 20.74 31.26 22.43
N PRO A 9 21.59 31.50 21.41
CA PRO A 9 21.21 32.25 20.21
C PRO A 9 20.29 31.42 19.29
N LEU A 10 19.29 32.10 18.72
CA LEU A 10 18.38 31.55 17.70
C LEU A 10 19.10 31.41 16.33
N PRO A 11 18.78 30.38 15.53
CA PRO A 11 19.33 30.23 14.18
C PRO A 11 18.80 31.32 13.23
N PRO A 12 19.57 31.69 12.18
CA PRO A 12 19.19 32.77 11.28
C PRO A 12 17.95 32.41 10.45
N ALA A 13 16.98 33.31 10.44
CA ALA A 13 15.83 33.28 9.57
C ALA A 13 16.29 33.32 8.09
N GLN A 14 16.11 32.23 7.36
CA GLN A 14 16.31 32.20 5.92
C GLN A 14 15.19 33.00 5.23
N ARG A 15 15.44 34.30 5.06
CA ARG A 15 14.75 35.11 4.05
C ARG A 15 15.61 35.09 2.79
N ARG A 16 15.10 34.50 1.70
CA ARG A 16 15.51 34.91 0.36
C ARG A 16 14.41 34.72 -0.69
N ASN A 17 13.67 35.81 -0.85
CA ASN A 17 13.26 36.46 -2.10
C ASN A 17 12.79 35.63 -3.29
N LYS A 18 11.49 35.82 -3.57
CA LYS A 18 10.82 35.99 -4.88
C LYS A 18 11.78 36.12 -6.08
N ARG A 19 11.63 35.21 -7.05
CA ARG A 19 11.68 35.56 -8.48
C ARG A 19 10.48 34.93 -9.17
N SER A 20 9.60 35.80 -9.66
CA SER A 20 8.64 35.51 -10.70
C SER A 20 9.39 35.17 -11.98
N SER A 21 9.02 34.09 -12.65
CA SER A 21 9.21 33.93 -14.09
C SER A 21 8.14 32.98 -14.62
N SER A 22 7.33 33.53 -15.51
CA SER A 22 6.32 32.89 -16.33
C SER A 22 6.91 31.78 -17.21
N GLU A 23 6.28 30.60 -17.23
CA GLU A 23 6.17 29.75 -18.42
C GLU A 23 5.11 28.65 -18.19
N PRO A 24 4.15 28.44 -19.13
CA PRO A 24 3.18 27.36 -19.04
C PRO A 24 3.72 26.12 -19.75
N TYR A 25 4.10 25.08 -19.00
CA TYR A 25 4.38 23.77 -19.59
C TYR A 25 3.09 22.95 -19.68
N SER A 26 2.62 22.76 -20.90
CA SER A 26 1.62 21.77 -21.28
C SER A 26 2.15 20.35 -21.03
N PRO A 27 1.40 19.42 -20.41
CA PRO A 27 1.74 18.01 -20.49
C PRO A 27 1.20 17.45 -21.81
N SER A 28 2.11 17.13 -22.74
CA SER A 28 1.80 16.31 -23.91
C SER A 28 1.46 14.89 -23.44
N CYS A 29 0.22 14.45 -23.68
CA CYS A 29 -0.21 13.07 -23.47
C CYS A 29 0.50 12.16 -24.47
N ALA A 30 1.60 11.53 -24.07
CA ALA A 30 2.10 10.33 -24.74
C ALA A 30 1.30 9.14 -24.22
N MET A 31 0.29 8.70 -24.98
CA MET A 31 -0.33 7.39 -24.81
C MET A 31 0.67 6.34 -25.28
N GLU A 32 1.28 5.64 -24.33
CA GLU A 32 2.10 4.47 -24.63
C GLU A 32 1.15 3.30 -24.95
N THR A 33 1.02 2.99 -26.24
CA THR A 33 0.25 1.86 -26.75
C THR A 33 0.98 0.56 -26.38
N ILE A 34 0.49 -0.14 -25.36
CA ILE A 34 0.97 -1.49 -25.04
C ILE A 34 0.30 -2.47 -26.01
N GLU A 35 1.05 -2.90 -27.01
CA GLU A 35 0.72 -4.02 -27.91
C GLU A 35 0.51 -5.33 -27.12
N PRO A 36 -0.66 -6.00 -27.21
CA PRO A 36 -0.84 -7.31 -26.62
C PRO A 36 -0.21 -8.40 -27.51
N SER A 37 0.80 -9.08 -26.97
CA SER A 37 1.47 -10.24 -27.57
C SER A 37 0.47 -11.38 -27.93
N PRO A 38 0.47 -11.93 -29.15
CA PRO A 38 -0.46 -12.99 -29.55
C PRO A 38 0.18 -14.38 -29.38
N ALA A 39 0.13 -14.95 -28.18
CA ALA A 39 0.48 -16.35 -28.00
C ALA A 39 -0.18 -16.97 -26.75
N SER A 40 -1.39 -17.52 -26.91
CA SER A 40 -1.68 -18.86 -26.39
C SER A 40 -2.97 -19.42 -26.99
N LYS A 41 -2.75 -20.47 -27.77
CA LYS A 41 -3.72 -21.24 -28.52
C LYS A 41 -4.48 -22.17 -27.55
N ARG A 42 -5.81 -22.02 -27.54
CA ARG A 42 -6.85 -23.07 -27.47
C ARG A 42 -6.60 -24.27 -26.54
N ARG A 43 -7.50 -24.44 -25.56
CA ARG A 43 -8.34 -25.65 -25.50
C ARG A 43 -9.72 -25.31 -24.93
N ARG A 44 -10.72 -25.93 -25.56
CA ARG A 44 -12.15 -25.63 -25.51
C ARG A 44 -12.81 -26.26 -24.28
N MET A 45 -13.82 -25.55 -23.79
CA MET A 45 -15.21 -25.99 -23.49
C MET A 45 -15.37 -27.32 -22.77
N PHE A 46 -15.97 -27.27 -21.57
CA PHE A 46 -17.16 -28.03 -21.13
C PHE A 46 -17.36 -27.80 -19.61
N GLY A 47 -18.59 -27.52 -19.17
CA GLY A 47 -19.01 -27.70 -17.79
C GLY A 47 -19.77 -26.53 -17.16
N ASP A 48 -21.09 -26.55 -17.33
CA ASP A 48 -22.07 -25.82 -16.52
C ASP A 48 -22.03 -26.23 -15.04
N ALA A 49 -22.42 -25.31 -14.15
CA ALA A 49 -23.15 -25.47 -12.87
C ALA A 49 -22.72 -24.34 -11.92
N SER A 50 -23.53 -23.29 -11.69
CA SER A 50 -24.70 -23.21 -10.80
C SER A 50 -24.39 -23.34 -9.29
N SER A 51 -25.15 -22.58 -8.49
CA SER A 51 -25.16 -22.44 -7.00
C SER A 51 -24.07 -21.52 -6.43
N SER A 52 -24.40 -20.33 -5.89
CA SER A 52 -25.30 -19.98 -4.77
C SER A 52 -24.89 -20.61 -3.44
N GLU A 53 -24.61 -19.73 -2.47
CA GLU A 53 -24.66 -19.92 -1.01
C GLU A 53 -23.76 -21.01 -0.39
N ASN A 54 -22.77 -20.58 0.39
CA ASN A 54 -22.91 -20.68 1.84
C ASN A 54 -21.79 -19.97 2.61
N SER A 55 -22.25 -19.20 3.59
CA SER A 55 -21.50 -18.74 4.76
C SER A 55 -20.90 -19.90 5.54
N GLN A 56 -19.68 -19.73 6.07
CA GLN A 56 -19.22 -20.16 7.41
C GLN A 56 -17.68 -19.99 7.49
N ILE A 57 -17.21 -19.01 8.26
CA ILE A 57 -16.74 -19.16 9.64
C ILE A 57 -15.42 -19.95 9.75
N SER A 58 -14.37 -19.20 10.11
CA SER A 58 -13.26 -19.56 11.01
C SER A 58 -12.42 -20.81 10.75
N GLN A 59 -11.11 -20.64 10.52
CA GLN A 59 -10.07 -21.13 11.44
C GLN A 59 -8.70 -20.47 11.12
N PRO A 60 -7.90 -20.09 12.12
CA PRO A 60 -6.51 -19.70 11.93
C PRO A 60 -5.62 -20.92 11.65
N LEU A 61 -4.58 -20.72 10.84
CA LEU A 61 -3.57 -21.71 10.48
C LEU A 61 -2.59 -21.94 11.66
N PHE A 62 -3.05 -22.57 12.75
CA PHE A 62 -2.17 -23.06 13.81
C PHE A 62 -2.58 -24.46 14.22
N SER A 63 -1.82 -25.45 13.75
CA SER A 63 -1.88 -26.81 14.27
C SER A 63 -1.38 -26.83 15.73
N PRO A 64 -2.12 -27.41 16.68
CA PRO A 64 -1.62 -27.60 18.04
C PRO A 64 -0.47 -28.62 18.02
N LEU A 65 0.69 -28.27 18.57
CA LEU A 65 1.72 -29.25 18.89
C LEU A 65 1.12 -30.28 19.86
N GLN A 66 1.00 -31.53 19.42
CA GLN A 66 0.62 -32.62 20.32
C GLN A 66 1.78 -32.94 21.29
N PRO A 67 1.49 -33.18 22.59
CA PRO A 67 2.48 -33.67 23.53
C PRO A 67 2.83 -35.13 23.22
N ARG A 68 4.07 -35.38 22.77
CA ARG A 68 4.60 -36.73 22.58
C ARG A 68 4.62 -37.48 23.92
N THR A 69 3.80 -38.52 24.01
CA THR A 69 3.77 -39.48 25.12
C THR A 69 5.08 -40.25 25.20
N LYS A 70 5.65 -40.32 26.42
CA LYS A 70 6.83 -41.10 26.78
C LYS A 70 6.59 -42.59 26.52
N LYS A 71 7.27 -43.16 25.52
CA LYS A 71 7.63 -44.59 25.52
C LYS A 71 9.11 -44.70 25.86
N ARG A 72 9.39 -45.07 27.11
CA ARG A 72 10.67 -45.66 27.51
C ARG A 72 10.66 -47.10 26.97
N SER A 73 11.49 -47.40 25.97
CA SER A 73 11.87 -48.78 25.66
C SER A 73 13.38 -48.90 25.74
N ARG A 74 13.80 -49.91 26.50
CA ARG A 74 15.17 -50.40 26.72
C ARG A 74 16.04 -50.35 25.46
N LEU A 75 17.21 -49.74 25.62
CA LEU A 75 18.45 -50.10 24.93
C LEU A 75 19.55 -50.07 25.99
N ASP A 76 19.66 -51.16 26.74
CA ASP A 76 20.92 -51.58 27.34
C ASP A 76 21.56 -52.56 26.33
N GLU A 77 22.90 -52.60 26.31
CA GLU A 77 23.77 -53.49 25.54
C GLU A 77 24.14 -53.07 24.10
N GLN A 78 24.92 -51.99 23.99
CA GLN A 78 26.08 -51.93 23.08
C GLN A 78 27.22 -51.13 23.74
N SER A 79 27.77 -51.66 24.83
CA SER A 79 28.94 -51.12 25.52
C SER A 79 30.19 -51.95 25.19
N SER A 80 30.61 -52.02 23.93
CA SER A 80 31.89 -52.68 23.60
C SER A 80 32.34 -52.38 22.17
N SER A 81 32.81 -51.15 21.96
CA SER A 81 33.98 -50.82 21.14
C SER A 81 34.17 -49.30 21.15
N LEU A 82 34.56 -48.77 22.31
CA LEU A 82 35.16 -47.44 22.38
C LEU A 82 36.52 -47.55 21.68
N THR A 83 36.53 -47.23 20.39
CA THR A 83 37.75 -47.23 19.59
C THR A 83 38.67 -46.13 20.13
N SER A 84 39.84 -46.57 20.54
CA SER A 84 40.96 -45.82 21.11
C SER A 84 41.38 -44.58 20.30
N SER A 85 40.77 -43.42 20.55
CA SER A 85 41.48 -42.17 20.27
C SER A 85 42.48 -41.94 21.42
N PRO A 86 43.74 -41.56 21.13
CA PRO A 86 44.60 -41.04 22.18
C PRO A 86 43.89 -39.86 22.86
N PRO A 87 44.11 -39.62 24.16
CA PRO A 87 43.58 -38.44 24.83
C PRO A 87 44.03 -37.20 24.03
N PRO A 88 43.15 -36.22 23.80
CA PRO A 88 43.48 -35.03 23.01
C PRO A 88 44.72 -34.39 23.61
N SER A 89 45.66 -33.98 22.74
CA SER A 89 46.88 -33.37 23.22
C SER A 89 46.53 -32.07 23.97
N SER A 90 47.40 -31.64 24.89
CA SER A 90 47.21 -30.35 25.58
C SER A 90 47.05 -29.19 24.60
N GLU A 91 47.67 -29.28 23.43
CA GLU A 91 47.53 -28.29 22.35
C GLU A 91 46.16 -28.35 21.69
N ASP A 92 45.61 -29.55 21.43
CA ASP A 92 44.27 -29.71 20.87
C ASP A 92 43.20 -29.17 21.83
N VAL A 93 43.35 -29.42 23.13
CA VAL A 93 42.43 -28.88 24.15
C VAL A 93 42.47 -27.35 24.14
N LYS A 94 43.66 -26.73 24.11
CA LYS A 94 43.79 -25.27 24.04
C LYS A 94 43.20 -24.68 22.76
N ARG A 95 43.38 -25.35 21.61
CA ARG A 95 42.76 -24.93 20.33
C ARG A 95 41.23 -24.97 20.43
N LEU A 96 40.68 -26.08 20.92
CA LEU A 96 39.23 -26.21 21.11
C LEU A 96 38.67 -25.21 22.13
N GLU A 97 39.42 -24.89 23.19
CA GLU A 97 39.03 -23.85 24.15
C GLU A 97 38.97 -22.46 23.50
N ASN A 98 39.95 -22.14 22.65
CA ASN A 98 39.95 -20.89 21.88
C ASN A 98 38.77 -20.83 20.90
N ASP A 99 38.58 -21.88 20.10
CA ASP A 99 37.46 -21.98 19.15
C ASP A 99 36.11 -21.86 19.86
N LEU A 100 35.95 -22.50 21.02
CA LEU A 100 34.74 -22.40 21.84
C LEU A 100 34.52 -20.98 22.36
N ASN A 101 35.59 -20.28 22.73
CA ASN A 101 35.49 -18.90 23.21
C ASN A 101 35.12 -17.95 22.07
N GLU A 102 35.71 -18.11 20.89
CA GLU A 102 35.34 -17.37 19.68
C GLU A 102 33.87 -17.62 19.30
N GLN A 103 33.43 -18.88 19.32
CA GLN A 103 32.04 -19.23 19.04
C GLN A 103 31.07 -18.62 20.06
N LYS A 104 31.43 -18.53 21.34
CA LYS A 104 30.61 -17.86 22.37
C LYS A 104 30.47 -16.37 22.09
N VAL A 105 31.56 -15.70 21.72
CA VAL A 105 31.54 -14.27 21.37
C VAL A 105 30.67 -14.05 20.14
N GLU A 106 30.83 -14.85 19.10
CA GLU A 106 30.04 -14.73 17.87
C GLU A 106 28.56 -15.05 18.12
N SER A 107 28.26 -16.08 18.92
CA SER A 107 26.88 -16.38 19.31
C SER A 107 26.24 -15.23 20.10
N ALA A 108 26.98 -14.56 20.99
CA ALA A 108 26.48 -13.38 21.70
C ALA A 108 26.23 -12.20 20.75
N ARG A 109 27.13 -11.98 19.78
CA ARG A 109 26.99 -10.97 18.74
C ARG A 109 25.72 -11.21 17.91
N LEU A 110 25.54 -12.42 17.38
CA LEU A 110 24.38 -12.80 16.58
C LEU A 110 23.07 -12.70 17.37
N MET A 111 23.05 -13.06 18.66
CA MET A 111 21.87 -12.86 19.51
C MET A 111 21.52 -11.37 19.66
N SER A 112 22.52 -10.51 19.83
CA SER A 112 22.30 -9.07 19.92
C SER A 112 21.75 -8.48 18.61
N GLU A 113 22.31 -8.89 17.47
CA GLU A 113 21.87 -8.50 16.14
C GLU A 113 20.44 -8.97 15.86
N ASN A 114 20.12 -10.22 16.18
CA ASN A 114 18.77 -10.77 16.03
C ASN A 114 17.73 -9.98 16.85
N LYS A 115 18.10 -9.51 18.05
CA LYS A 115 17.25 -8.66 18.88
C LYS A 115 16.99 -7.30 18.24
N VAL A 116 18.00 -6.69 17.61
CA VAL A 116 17.86 -5.43 16.86
C VAL A 116 16.97 -5.64 15.64
N LEU A 117 17.23 -6.69 14.85
CA LEU A 117 16.45 -7.02 13.66
C LEU A 117 14.97 -7.27 13.99
N LYS A 118 14.66 -8.01 15.07
CA LYS A 118 13.28 -8.21 15.53
C LYS A 118 12.56 -6.89 15.82
N LYS A 119 13.23 -5.94 16.47
CA LYS A 119 12.67 -4.61 16.74
C LYS A 119 12.45 -3.83 15.44
N ALA A 120 13.40 -3.88 14.52
CA ALA A 120 13.29 -3.21 13.22
C ALA A 120 12.11 -3.76 12.39
N VAL A 121 11.97 -5.08 12.33
CA VAL A 121 10.84 -5.74 11.64
C VAL A 121 9.50 -5.33 12.25
N PHE A 122 9.40 -5.29 13.57
CA PHE A 122 8.17 -4.84 14.24
C PHE A 122 7.84 -3.37 13.93
N ALA A 123 8.85 -2.50 13.92
CA ALA A 123 8.68 -1.09 13.58
C ALA A 123 8.23 -0.91 12.12
N GLN A 124 8.85 -1.65 11.18
CA GLN A 124 8.46 -1.65 9.77
C GLN A 124 7.05 -2.18 9.57
N HIS A 125 6.66 -3.24 10.26
CA HIS A 125 5.29 -3.77 10.20
C HIS A 125 4.25 -2.73 10.64
N THR A 126 4.54 -2.00 11.72
CA THR A 126 3.70 -0.90 12.20
C THR A 126 3.58 0.22 11.14
N GLN A 127 4.69 0.61 10.52
CA GLN A 127 4.68 1.62 9.45
C GLN A 127 3.86 1.17 8.24
N LEU A 128 4.01 -0.09 7.81
CA LEU A 128 3.23 -0.65 6.71
C LEU A 128 1.72 -0.63 7.01
N SER A 129 1.32 -1.02 8.22
CA SER A 129 -0.08 -0.97 8.65
C SER A 129 -0.65 0.46 8.60
N ASN A 130 0.14 1.45 9.03
CA ASN A 130 -0.27 2.86 8.98
C ASN A 130 -0.41 3.35 7.53
N LEU A 131 0.53 2.98 6.65
CA LEU A 131 0.47 3.34 5.23
C LEU A 131 -0.75 2.71 4.54
N GLN A 132 -1.05 1.45 4.83
CA GLN A 132 -2.25 0.77 4.31
C GLN A 132 -3.55 1.48 4.74
N SER A 133 -3.61 1.93 6.00
CA SER A 133 -4.75 2.68 6.51
C SER A 133 -4.91 4.02 5.80
N SER A 134 -3.81 4.77 5.63
CA SER A 134 -3.80 6.04 4.89
C SER A 134 -4.20 5.87 3.43
N LEU A 135 -3.71 4.82 2.76
CA LEU A 135 -4.08 4.49 1.38
C LEU A 135 -5.59 4.23 1.26
N THR A 136 -6.15 3.44 2.18
CA THR A 136 -7.58 3.14 2.21
C THR A 136 -8.42 4.40 2.36
N LEU A 137 -8.01 5.34 3.22
CA LEU A 137 -8.68 6.63 3.39
C LEU A 137 -8.58 7.49 2.13
N ALA A 138 -7.41 7.55 1.49
CA ALA A 138 -7.21 8.29 0.25
C ALA A 138 -8.09 7.75 -0.88
N THR A 139 -8.17 6.42 -1.04
CA THR A 139 -9.06 5.78 -2.02
C THR A 139 -10.51 6.17 -1.79
N ARG A 140 -11.01 6.08 -0.55
CA ARG A 140 -12.38 6.50 -0.23
C ARG A 140 -12.63 7.98 -0.54
N LYS A 141 -11.64 8.84 -0.32
CA LYS A 141 -11.78 10.27 -0.64
C LYS A 141 -11.85 10.50 -2.15
N ILE A 142 -11.06 9.78 -2.94
CA ILE A 142 -11.13 9.81 -4.41
C ILE A 142 -12.52 9.38 -4.88
N ASP A 143 -13.08 8.31 -4.31
CA ASP A 143 -14.42 7.84 -4.67
C ASP A 143 -15.49 8.89 -4.35
N SER A 144 -15.44 9.51 -3.16
CA SER A 144 -16.33 10.63 -2.78
C SER A 144 -16.22 11.78 -3.79
N MET A 145 -15.01 12.23 -4.10
CA MET A 145 -14.79 13.31 -5.06
C MET A 145 -15.29 12.96 -6.46
N LYS A 146 -15.18 11.70 -6.87
CA LYS A 146 -15.71 11.24 -8.16
C LYS A 146 -17.24 11.34 -8.19
N THR A 147 -17.91 10.94 -7.10
CA THR A 147 -19.38 11.07 -7.01
C THR A 147 -19.83 12.54 -6.98
N GLU A 148 -19.13 13.39 -6.22
CA GLU A 148 -19.39 14.84 -6.17
C GLU A 148 -19.18 15.49 -7.55
N GLY A 149 -18.09 15.14 -8.25
CA GLY A 149 -17.80 15.62 -9.60
C GLY A 149 -18.88 15.21 -10.61
N GLN A 150 -19.38 13.98 -10.53
CA GLN A 150 -20.48 13.54 -11.39
C GLN A 150 -21.79 14.30 -11.09
N SER A 151 -22.08 14.56 -9.81
CA SER A 151 -23.24 15.36 -9.41
C SER A 151 -23.16 16.79 -9.96
N LEU A 152 -21.97 17.41 -9.89
CA LEU A 152 -21.75 18.75 -10.45
C LEU A 152 -21.92 18.74 -11.98
N LEU A 153 -21.40 17.74 -12.68
CA LEU A 153 -21.56 17.60 -14.12
C LEU A 153 -23.04 17.51 -14.51
N ASN A 154 -23.82 16.68 -13.81
CA ASN A 154 -25.26 16.58 -14.02
C ASN A 154 -25.96 17.93 -13.78
N LYS A 155 -25.54 18.68 -12.76
CA LYS A 155 -26.09 20.01 -12.48
C LYS A 155 -25.77 21.02 -13.57
N VAL A 156 -24.56 21.00 -14.13
CA VAL A 156 -24.17 21.85 -15.27
C VAL A 156 -25.03 21.54 -16.49
N HIS A 157 -25.26 20.27 -16.81
CA HIS A 157 -26.17 19.91 -17.90
C HIS A 157 -27.59 20.42 -17.68
N GLN A 158 -28.14 20.24 -16.48
CA GLN A 158 -29.47 20.76 -16.14
C GLN A 158 -29.54 22.28 -16.36
N LEU A 159 -28.60 23.03 -15.78
CA LEU A 159 -28.56 24.49 -15.91
C LEU A 159 -28.35 24.94 -17.37
N SER A 160 -27.60 24.18 -18.16
CA SER A 160 -27.42 24.46 -19.59
C SER A 160 -28.73 24.34 -20.35
N THR A 161 -29.52 23.28 -20.10
CA THR A 161 -30.85 23.10 -20.68
C THR A 161 -31.82 24.21 -20.24
N GLU A 162 -31.84 24.54 -18.94
CA GLU A 162 -32.66 25.64 -18.41
C GLU A 162 -32.27 26.98 -19.06
N ASN A 163 -30.97 27.26 -19.23
CA ASN A 163 -30.50 28.48 -19.88
C ASN A 163 -30.93 28.56 -21.35
N TYR A 164 -30.88 27.44 -22.07
CA TYR A 164 -31.36 27.38 -23.46
C TYR A 164 -32.87 27.65 -23.55
N ALA A 165 -33.66 27.04 -22.67
CA ALA A 165 -35.10 27.27 -22.62
C ALA A 165 -35.44 28.74 -22.30
N LEU A 166 -34.74 29.35 -21.34
CA LEU A 166 -34.91 30.76 -20.99
C LEU A 166 -34.56 31.68 -22.17
N LYS A 167 -33.47 31.41 -22.88
CA LYS A 167 -33.10 32.17 -24.09
C LYS A 167 -34.15 32.06 -25.18
N ALA A 168 -34.71 30.86 -25.39
CA ALA A 168 -35.78 30.66 -26.36
C ALA A 168 -37.05 31.46 -25.99
N HIS A 169 -37.45 31.43 -24.71
CA HIS A 169 -38.56 32.23 -24.21
C HIS A 169 -38.32 33.73 -24.34
N MET A 170 -37.11 34.21 -24.02
CA MET A 170 -36.75 35.62 -24.21
C MET A 170 -36.87 36.04 -25.69
N GLY A 171 -36.34 35.24 -26.61
CA GLY A 171 -36.47 35.52 -28.05
C GLY A 171 -37.93 35.58 -28.53
N GLN A 172 -38.83 34.78 -27.92
CA GLN A 172 -40.27 34.86 -28.20
C GLN A 172 -40.91 36.14 -27.63
N VAL A 173 -40.56 36.54 -26.41
CA VAL A 173 -41.08 37.77 -25.80
C VAL A 173 -40.59 39.01 -26.55
N GLU A 174 -39.31 39.04 -26.92
CA GLU A 174 -38.72 40.11 -27.73
C GLU A 174 -39.32 40.12 -29.16
N GLY A 175 -39.57 38.95 -29.75
CA GLY A 175 -40.19 38.81 -31.08
C GLY A 175 -41.69 39.15 -31.12
N ASN A 176 -42.44 38.90 -30.03
CA ASN A 176 -43.86 39.24 -29.93
C ASN A 176 -44.11 40.72 -29.54
N GLY A 177 -43.09 41.47 -29.17
CA GLY A 177 -43.19 42.91 -28.87
C GLY A 177 -43.26 43.82 -30.11
N GLY A 178 -43.09 43.29 -31.32
CA GLY A 178 -42.97 44.07 -32.56
C GLY A 178 -43.84 43.63 -33.73
N GLY A 179 -44.94 42.91 -33.49
CA GLY A 179 -45.63 42.14 -34.54
C GLY A 179 -47.15 42.26 -34.63
N PHE A 180 -47.75 43.42 -34.37
CA PHE A 180 -49.03 43.76 -35.00
C PHE A 180 -48.75 44.35 -36.39
N GLY A 181 -48.43 43.51 -37.38
CA GLY A 181 -48.30 43.98 -38.77
C GLY A 181 -47.62 43.00 -39.73
N GLY A 182 -48.43 42.23 -40.46
CA GLY A 182 -48.06 41.52 -41.71
C GLY A 182 -47.07 40.36 -41.53
N SER A 183 -47.08 39.28 -42.30
CA SER A 183 -47.80 38.91 -43.51
C SER A 183 -47.45 37.43 -43.77
N ASN A 184 -48.42 36.68 -44.32
CA ASN A 184 -48.31 35.38 -45.01
C ASN A 184 -47.13 34.47 -44.67
N ARG A 185 -47.41 33.41 -43.91
CA ARG A 185 -46.67 32.15 -44.06
C ARG A 185 -47.39 31.29 -45.08
N ASP A 186 -46.85 31.31 -46.29
CA ASP A 186 -47.17 30.29 -47.29
C ASP A 186 -46.77 28.92 -46.74
N ILE A 187 -47.75 28.02 -46.80
CA ILE A 187 -47.68 26.61 -46.51
C ILE A 187 -47.02 25.95 -47.71
N PHE A 188 -45.83 25.36 -47.56
CA PHE A 188 -45.37 24.14 -48.24
C PHE A 188 -44.23 23.50 -47.45
#